data_AF-Q4WH13-F1
#
_entry.id   AF-Q4WH13-F1
#
_cell.length_a   1.000
_cell.length_b   1.000
_cell.length_c   1.000
_cell.angle_alpha   90.00
_cell.angle_beta   90.00
_cell.angle_gamma   90.00
#
_symmetry.space_group_name_H-M   'P 1'
#
loop_
_entity.id
_entity.type
_entity.pdbx_description
1 polymer ?
#
loop_
_entity_poly.entity_id
_entity_poly.type
_entity_poly.pdbx_seq_one_letter_code
_entity_poly.pdbx_strand_id
1 'polypeptide(L)'
;MSSFFSDIFVASPATECQLNTDAGFLTGYGATQTQSLLSGLSPLVPAAGPPVPSELGISAEMQAKLVHDFFDFVHYSIPLFRKEDFLQQYEGGTINRSLLLTVLAVTAKSLGLPHGWQVANIDDCLQQLLKTDPLDAPTQPALLLDAFRQSCLLAFYRFHQGHGGDAWDYISRLSRKALRLGLHQLDSTDRYNSFGDILANPANLEEWRYVWWCIYCLDSYSNITAATPFVLEKESIQTALVATSLEGSSDSRVGSREPQFLPTDTKNLWRISAEMGCLSTPASYFNMHIVTTSLLREAAAIFRLRRQNPSEALRDRQSQFRDHLSAVVLSLPPQFLREARNAFTNESSLDHHARLVCLLHLHAARLLNTITFDMSDDSEWTTA
;
A
#
# COMPACT_ATOMS: atom_id res chain seq x y z
N MET A 1 -16.86 9.23 -0.71
CA MET A 1 -15.66 9.00 0.13
C MET A 1 -14.94 7.70 -0.22
N SER A 2 -15.63 6.59 -0.50
CA SER A 2 -14.99 5.32 -0.93
C SER A 2 -14.08 5.49 -2.17
N SER A 3 -14.56 6.12 -3.26
CA SER A 3 -13.73 6.35 -4.46
C SER A 3 -12.52 7.26 -4.21
N PHE A 4 -12.67 8.29 -3.38
CA PHE A 4 -11.58 9.23 -3.06
C PHE A 4 -10.38 8.51 -2.42
N PHE A 5 -10.61 7.55 -1.52
CA PHE A 5 -9.49 6.80 -0.95
C PHE A 5 -8.93 5.77 -1.94
N SER A 6 -9.76 5.10 -2.74
CA SER A 6 -9.27 4.14 -3.75
C SER A 6 -8.38 4.79 -4.82
N ASP A 7 -8.73 5.99 -5.30
CA ASP A 7 -7.97 6.65 -6.38
C ASP A 7 -6.64 7.27 -5.89
N ILE A 8 -6.45 7.41 -4.58
CA ILE A 8 -5.26 8.02 -3.98
C ILE A 8 -4.07 7.05 -3.92
N PHE A 9 -4.29 5.73 -3.91
CA PHE A 9 -3.25 4.75 -3.61
C PHE A 9 -2.82 3.88 -4.80
N VAL A 10 -3.13 4.25 -6.05
CA VAL A 10 -2.49 3.61 -7.21
C VAL A 10 -1.74 4.70 -7.98
N ALA A 11 -0.43 4.55 -8.11
CA ALA A 11 0.36 5.46 -8.93
C ALA A 11 -0.13 5.37 -10.38
N SER A 12 -0.73 6.45 -10.89
CA SER A 12 -1.13 6.50 -12.29
C SER A 12 0.13 6.47 -13.15
N PRO A 13 0.21 5.63 -14.20
CA PRO A 13 1.28 5.76 -15.18
C PRO A 13 1.20 7.15 -15.79
N ALA A 14 2.33 7.86 -15.84
CA ALA A 14 2.42 9.14 -16.51
C ALA A 14 2.04 8.95 -17.97
N THR A 15 0.95 9.58 -18.41
CA THR A 15 0.63 9.69 -19.84
C THR A 15 1.74 10.52 -20.47
N GLU A 16 2.67 9.87 -21.17
CA GLU A 16 3.55 10.57 -22.11
C GLU A 16 2.64 11.31 -23.09
N CYS A 17 2.58 12.63 -22.95
CA CYS A 17 1.89 13.50 -23.88
C CYS A 17 2.69 13.50 -25.18
N GLN A 18 2.41 12.53 -26.06
CA GLN A 18 2.92 12.53 -27.42
C GLN A 18 2.34 13.76 -28.13
N LEU A 19 3.18 14.79 -28.29
CA LEU A 19 2.90 15.93 -29.14
C LEU A 19 2.83 15.41 -30.59
N ASN A 20 1.60 15.32 -31.09
CA ASN A 20 1.30 15.06 -32.50
C ASN A 20 1.99 16.10 -33.38
N THR A 21 3.07 15.72 -34.06
CA THR A 21 3.58 16.43 -35.23
C THR A 21 3.25 15.63 -36.47
N ASP A 22 1.99 15.71 -36.91
CA ASP A 22 1.59 15.35 -38.27
C ASP A 22 1.23 16.65 -39.02
N ALA A 23 2.22 17.17 -39.75
CA ALA A 23 2.00 18.03 -40.90
C ALA A 23 2.71 17.36 -42.08
N GLY A 24 1.91 16.72 -42.93
CA GLY A 24 2.40 15.82 -43.97
C GLY A 24 3.15 16.51 -45.10
N PHE A 25 3.95 15.73 -45.80
CA PHE A 25 4.22 15.90 -47.23
C PHE A 25 4.42 14.52 -47.89
N LEU A 26 3.62 14.29 -48.93
CA LEU A 26 3.70 13.17 -49.86
C LEU A 26 4.99 13.24 -50.69
N THR A 27 5.70 12.12 -50.84
CA THR A 27 6.38 11.74 -52.09
C THR A 27 6.58 10.22 -52.14
N GLY A 28 6.23 9.62 -53.29
CA GLY A 28 6.29 8.18 -53.55
C GLY A 28 7.64 7.66 -54.07
N TYR A 29 7.56 6.53 -54.80
CA TYR A 29 8.59 5.57 -55.27
C TYR A 29 8.87 4.45 -54.24
N GLY A 30 8.84 3.14 -54.52
CA GLY A 30 8.74 2.35 -55.76
C GLY A 30 9.73 1.17 -55.66
N ALA A 31 9.23 -0.09 -55.66
CA ALA A 31 9.93 -1.39 -55.84
C ALA A 31 11.14 -1.72 -54.91
N THR A 32 11.42 -2.94 -54.44
CA THR A 32 11.64 -4.18 -55.21
C THR A 32 11.80 -5.37 -54.23
N GLN A 33 11.31 -6.54 -54.63
CA GLN A 33 11.59 -7.85 -54.00
C GLN A 33 13.09 -8.19 -54.05
N THR A 34 13.60 -8.84 -53.00
CA THR A 34 14.76 -9.73 -53.08
C THR A 34 14.49 -10.98 -52.24
N GLN A 35 14.25 -12.09 -52.93
CA GLN A 35 14.35 -13.44 -52.39
C GLN A 35 15.83 -13.77 -52.17
N SER A 36 16.18 -14.35 -51.01
CA SER A 36 17.48 -15.01 -50.83
C SER A 36 17.25 -16.46 -50.41
N LEU A 37 17.73 -17.34 -51.29
CA LEU A 37 17.74 -18.80 -51.23
C LEU A 37 18.92 -19.24 -50.35
N LEU A 38 18.68 -19.63 -49.11
CA LEU A 38 19.56 -20.56 -48.38
C LEU A 38 18.71 -21.49 -47.51
N SER A 39 18.06 -22.41 -48.21
CA SER A 39 17.47 -23.62 -47.65
C SER A 39 18.59 -24.58 -47.25
N GLY A 40 18.52 -25.08 -46.01
CA GLY A 40 19.06 -26.40 -45.69
C GLY A 40 20.26 -26.42 -44.77
N LEU A 41 20.02 -26.22 -43.46
CA LEU A 41 20.70 -26.91 -42.36
C LEU A 41 19.78 -26.81 -41.13
N SER A 42 19.02 -27.87 -40.82
CA SER A 42 18.24 -27.98 -39.58
C SER A 42 19.13 -28.46 -38.44
N PRO A 43 19.28 -27.72 -37.32
CA PRO A 43 19.79 -28.30 -36.08
C PRO A 43 18.65 -29.06 -35.38
N LEU A 44 18.93 -30.28 -34.92
CA LEU A 44 18.04 -31.00 -34.00
C LEU A 44 17.86 -30.19 -32.72
N VAL A 45 16.66 -29.66 -32.51
CA VAL A 45 16.23 -29.11 -31.22
C VAL A 45 15.82 -30.29 -30.33
N PRO A 46 16.33 -30.43 -29.09
CA PRO A 46 15.83 -31.42 -28.15
C PRO A 46 14.36 -31.10 -27.85
N ALA A 47 13.48 -32.09 -28.01
CA ALA A 47 12.06 -31.96 -27.74
C ALA A 47 11.84 -31.51 -26.28
N ALA A 48 11.53 -30.22 -26.09
CA ALA A 48 10.96 -29.73 -24.86
C ALA A 48 9.60 -30.43 -24.67
N GLY A 49 9.41 -31.05 -23.50
CA GLY A 49 8.10 -31.58 -23.11
C GLY A 49 7.01 -30.51 -23.19
N PRO A 50 5.73 -30.90 -23.24
CA PRO A 50 4.65 -29.94 -23.36
C PRO A 50 4.72 -28.91 -22.22
N PRO A 51 4.64 -27.59 -22.52
CA PRO A 51 4.59 -26.58 -21.48
C PRO A 51 3.32 -26.80 -20.66
N VAL A 52 3.50 -26.92 -19.34
CA VAL A 52 2.38 -26.93 -18.40
C VAL A 52 1.62 -25.61 -18.58
N PRO A 53 0.30 -25.61 -18.82
CA PRO A 53 -0.45 -24.37 -18.98
C PRO A 53 -0.35 -23.55 -17.70
N SER A 54 0.04 -22.26 -17.82
CA SER A 54 -0.14 -21.29 -16.75
C SER A 54 -1.61 -21.29 -16.33
N GLU A 55 -1.92 -21.40 -15.04
CA GLU A 55 -3.31 -21.45 -14.56
C GLU A 55 -4.12 -20.19 -14.88
N LEU A 56 -3.43 -19.05 -15.02
CA LEU A 56 -4.00 -17.80 -15.51
C LEU A 56 -3.98 -17.69 -17.04
N GLY A 57 -3.47 -18.68 -17.77
CA GLY A 57 -3.30 -18.65 -19.22
C GLY A 57 -2.28 -17.61 -19.71
N ILE A 58 -1.43 -17.06 -18.82
CA ILE A 58 -0.45 -16.02 -19.15
C ILE A 58 0.88 -16.61 -19.63
N SER A 59 1.53 -15.95 -20.60
CA SER A 59 2.88 -16.31 -21.04
C SER A 59 3.92 -15.99 -19.96
N ALA A 60 5.10 -16.63 -20.03
CA ALA A 60 6.20 -16.36 -19.10
C ALA A 60 6.67 -14.89 -19.16
N GLU A 61 6.73 -14.32 -20.35
CA GLU A 61 7.07 -12.90 -20.57
C GLU A 61 6.07 -11.96 -19.89
N MET A 62 4.79 -12.28 -20.02
CA MET A 62 3.69 -11.55 -19.39
C MET A 62 3.75 -11.64 -17.86
N GLN A 63 4.02 -12.84 -17.34
CA GLN A 63 4.20 -13.05 -15.90
C GLN A 63 5.36 -12.21 -15.36
N ALA A 64 6.51 -12.20 -16.04
CA ALA A 64 7.67 -11.42 -15.63
C ALA A 64 7.37 -9.92 -15.65
N LYS A 65 6.70 -9.42 -16.70
CA LYS A 65 6.29 -8.03 -16.78
C LYS A 65 5.36 -7.63 -15.62
N LEU A 66 4.33 -8.43 -15.32
CA LEU A 66 3.43 -8.15 -14.20
C LEU A 66 4.14 -8.14 -12.84
N VAL A 67 5.18 -8.97 -12.66
CA VAL A 67 6.00 -8.94 -11.43
C VAL A 67 6.79 -7.63 -11.32
N HIS A 68 7.36 -7.13 -12.41
CA HIS A 68 8.02 -5.82 -12.39
C HIS A 68 7.03 -4.68 -12.17
N ASP A 69 5.91 -4.69 -12.90
CA ASP A 69 4.84 -3.71 -12.77
C ASP A 69 4.26 -3.69 -11.33
N PHE A 70 4.22 -4.82 -10.63
CA PHE A 70 3.81 -4.88 -9.24
C PHE A 70 4.67 -3.97 -8.35
N PHE A 71 6.00 -4.05 -8.48
CA PHE A 71 6.92 -3.25 -7.69
C PHE A 71 6.86 -1.77 -8.04
N ASP A 72 6.60 -1.45 -9.31
CA ASP A 72 6.62 -0.08 -9.79
C ASP A 72 5.31 0.67 -9.48
N PHE A 73 4.17 -0.03 -9.35
CA PHE A 73 2.85 0.62 -9.22
C PHE A 73 2.01 0.20 -8.01
N VAL A 74 2.13 -1.03 -7.52
CA VAL A 74 1.27 -1.55 -6.43
C VAL A 74 2.02 -1.57 -5.10
N HIS A 75 3.23 -2.13 -5.10
CA HIS A 75 4.05 -2.29 -3.90
C HIS A 75 4.32 -0.97 -3.19
N TYR A 76 4.49 0.11 -3.94
CA TYR A 76 4.73 1.43 -3.36
C TYR A 76 3.63 1.88 -2.39
N SER A 77 2.38 1.53 -2.69
CA SER A 77 1.21 1.85 -1.86
C SER A 77 0.95 0.84 -0.75
N ILE A 78 1.45 -0.38 -0.92
CA ILE A 78 1.38 -1.46 0.08
C ILE A 78 2.71 -2.23 0.14
N PRO A 79 3.73 -1.65 0.80
CA PRO A 79 5.09 -2.20 0.78
C PRO A 79 5.18 -3.44 1.68
N LEU A 80 5.27 -4.62 1.04
CA LEU A 80 5.18 -5.92 1.72
C LEU A 80 6.41 -6.83 1.53
N PHE A 81 7.24 -6.53 0.53
CA PHE A 81 8.34 -7.40 0.09
C PHE A 81 9.65 -6.64 -0.08
N ARG A 82 10.79 -7.24 0.27
CA ARG A 82 12.08 -6.79 -0.27
C ARG A 82 12.15 -7.09 -1.76
N LYS A 83 12.40 -6.08 -2.59
CA LYS A 83 12.32 -6.21 -4.06
C LYS A 83 13.30 -7.25 -4.58
N GLU A 84 14.56 -7.14 -4.18
CA GLU A 84 15.65 -8.01 -4.63
C GLU A 84 15.41 -9.47 -4.22
N ASP A 85 15.03 -9.70 -2.96
CA ASP A 85 14.77 -11.04 -2.44
C ASP A 85 13.58 -11.68 -3.15
N PHE A 86 12.52 -10.93 -3.40
CA PHE A 86 11.35 -11.43 -4.12
C PHE A 86 11.70 -11.78 -5.57
N LEU A 87 12.45 -10.93 -6.27
CA LEU A 87 12.87 -11.20 -7.66
C LEU A 87 13.78 -12.44 -7.73
N GLN A 88 14.70 -12.60 -6.77
CA GLN A 88 15.53 -13.80 -6.70
C GLN A 88 14.70 -15.07 -6.43
N GLN A 89 13.72 -15.01 -5.52
CA GLN A 89 12.82 -16.13 -5.26
C GLN A 89 11.92 -16.44 -6.46
N TYR A 90 11.54 -15.43 -7.23
CA TYR A 90 10.76 -15.58 -8.46
C TYR A 90 11.56 -16.34 -9.52
N GLU A 91 12.81 -15.93 -9.77
CA GLU A 91 13.73 -16.62 -10.68
C GLU A 91 14.04 -18.04 -10.22
N GLY A 92 14.18 -18.24 -8.91
CA GLY A 92 14.40 -19.55 -8.29
C GLY A 92 13.16 -20.44 -8.22
N GLY A 93 11.97 -19.92 -8.53
CA GLY A 93 10.70 -20.66 -8.45
C GLY A 93 10.29 -21.07 -7.03
N THR A 94 10.74 -20.33 -6.01
CA THR A 94 10.54 -20.68 -4.59
C THR A 94 9.38 -19.92 -3.93
N ILE A 95 8.79 -18.93 -4.62
CA ILE A 95 7.66 -18.15 -4.08
C ILE A 95 6.45 -19.06 -3.87
N ASN A 96 5.75 -18.87 -2.75
CA ASN A 96 4.48 -19.55 -2.54
C ASN A 96 3.52 -19.28 -3.71
N ARG A 97 3.00 -20.36 -4.31
CA ARG A 97 2.14 -20.29 -5.49
C ARG A 97 0.94 -19.37 -5.33
N SER A 98 0.23 -19.45 -4.19
CA SER A 98 -0.98 -18.66 -3.95
C SER A 98 -0.66 -17.17 -3.81
N LEU A 99 0.48 -16.86 -3.19
CA LEU A 99 0.99 -15.51 -3.09
C LEU A 99 1.39 -14.95 -4.46
N LEU A 100 2.12 -15.71 -5.27
CA LEU A 100 2.50 -15.28 -6.63
C LEU A 100 1.27 -15.01 -7.50
N LEU A 101 0.27 -15.91 -7.48
CA LEU A 101 -1.00 -15.69 -8.17
C LEU A 101 -1.72 -14.43 -7.69
N THR A 102 -1.68 -14.15 -6.39
CA THR A 102 -2.25 -12.93 -5.82
C THR A 102 -1.54 -11.68 -6.35
N VAL A 103 -0.21 -11.66 -6.35
CA VAL A 103 0.59 -10.55 -6.90
C VAL A 103 0.24 -10.29 -8.37
N LEU A 104 0.20 -11.35 -9.18
CA LEU A 104 -0.11 -11.24 -10.61
C LEU A 104 -1.53 -10.73 -10.85
N ALA A 105 -2.52 -11.33 -10.18
CA ALA A 105 -3.92 -11.00 -10.40
C ALA A 105 -4.30 -9.60 -9.90
N VAL A 106 -3.78 -9.19 -8.73
CA VAL A 106 -3.98 -7.83 -8.20
C VAL A 106 -3.34 -6.80 -9.13
N THR A 107 -2.11 -7.03 -9.57
CA THR A 107 -1.40 -6.09 -10.47
C THR A 107 -2.12 -5.95 -11.80
N ALA A 108 -2.49 -7.07 -12.43
CA ALA A 108 -3.24 -7.06 -13.68
C ALA A 108 -4.59 -6.33 -13.57
N LYS A 109 -5.27 -6.43 -12.43
CA LYS A 109 -6.53 -5.71 -12.19
C LYS A 109 -6.33 -4.24 -11.88
N SER A 110 -5.30 -3.87 -11.12
CA SER A 110 -5.03 -2.48 -10.75
C SER A 110 -4.58 -1.62 -11.94
N LEU A 111 -3.79 -2.19 -12.85
CA LEU A 111 -3.28 -1.45 -14.02
C LEU A 111 -4.23 -1.49 -15.23
N GLY A 112 -5.22 -2.38 -15.20
CA GLY A 112 -5.98 -2.76 -16.38
C GLY A 112 -5.12 -3.56 -17.36
N LEU A 113 -5.71 -4.53 -18.04
CA LEU A 113 -5.00 -5.30 -19.06
C LEU A 113 -4.80 -4.43 -20.32
N PRO A 114 -3.56 -4.27 -20.82
CA PRO A 114 -3.29 -3.72 -22.15
C PRO A 114 -4.17 -4.31 -23.24
N HIS A 115 -4.50 -3.49 -24.24
CA HIS A 115 -5.28 -3.89 -25.40
C HIS A 115 -4.64 -5.11 -26.10
N GLY A 116 -5.41 -6.18 -26.27
CA GLY A 116 -4.97 -7.44 -26.90
C GLY A 116 -4.58 -8.55 -25.91
N TRP A 117 -4.51 -8.27 -24.61
CA TRP A 117 -4.25 -9.29 -23.60
C TRP A 117 -5.56 -9.93 -23.13
N GLN A 118 -5.85 -11.13 -23.63
CA GLN A 118 -6.95 -11.95 -23.12
C GLN A 118 -6.43 -12.85 -22.01
N VAL A 119 -6.71 -12.49 -20.76
CA VAL A 119 -6.46 -13.36 -19.62
C VAL A 119 -7.80 -13.96 -19.22
N ALA A 120 -8.07 -15.18 -19.68
CA ALA A 120 -9.19 -15.95 -19.15
C ALA A 120 -8.96 -16.12 -17.64
N ASN A 121 -10.01 -15.94 -16.84
CA ASN A 121 -10.05 -16.39 -15.45
C ASN A 121 -9.32 -15.52 -14.39
N ILE A 122 -8.91 -14.26 -14.64
CA ILE A 122 -8.37 -13.40 -13.55
C ILE A 122 -9.43 -13.20 -12.45
N ASP A 123 -10.66 -12.88 -12.84
CA ASP A 123 -11.76 -12.70 -11.89
C ASP A 123 -12.05 -13.99 -11.13
N ASP A 124 -12.12 -15.13 -11.82
CA ASP A 124 -12.31 -16.43 -11.19
C ASP A 124 -11.17 -16.79 -10.23
N CYS A 125 -9.93 -16.51 -10.62
CA CYS A 125 -8.74 -16.70 -9.78
C CYS A 125 -8.82 -15.83 -8.52
N LEU A 126 -9.14 -14.54 -8.66
CA LEU A 126 -9.31 -13.66 -7.51
C LEU A 126 -10.46 -14.12 -6.62
N GLN A 127 -11.60 -14.55 -7.18
CA GLN A 127 -12.70 -15.11 -6.41
C GLN A 127 -12.30 -16.38 -5.65
N GLN A 128 -11.49 -17.25 -6.24
CA GLN A 128 -10.95 -18.45 -5.57
C GLN A 128 -9.97 -18.08 -4.44
N LEU A 129 -9.04 -17.16 -4.71
CA LEU A 129 -8.09 -16.65 -3.72
C LEU A 129 -8.82 -15.96 -2.56
N LEU A 130 -9.92 -15.26 -2.85
CA LEU A 130 -10.73 -14.56 -1.85
C LEU A 130 -11.62 -15.48 -1.01
N LYS A 131 -11.97 -16.66 -1.52
CA LYS A 131 -12.71 -17.69 -0.77
C LYS A 131 -11.84 -18.45 0.21
N THR A 132 -10.53 -18.51 -0.06
CA THR A 132 -9.56 -19.25 0.76
C THR A 132 -8.89 -18.25 1.70
N ASP A 133 -9.07 -18.40 3.00
CA ASP A 133 -8.37 -17.54 3.96
C ASP A 133 -6.94 -18.08 4.18
N PRO A 134 -5.88 -17.33 3.80
CA PRO A 134 -4.50 -17.79 3.95
C PRO A 134 -4.10 -18.07 5.40
N LEU A 135 -4.83 -17.50 6.36
CA LEU A 135 -4.53 -17.57 7.80
C LEU A 135 -5.34 -18.65 8.54
N ASP A 136 -6.20 -19.42 7.86
CA ASP A 136 -7.01 -20.47 8.51
C ASP A 136 -6.27 -21.83 8.66
N ALA A 137 -5.16 -22.03 7.95
CA ALA A 137 -4.35 -23.25 8.06
C ALA A 137 -3.30 -23.15 9.19
N PRO A 138 -2.89 -24.29 9.81
CA PRO A 138 -1.74 -24.33 10.71
C PRO A 138 -0.46 -24.11 9.88
N THR A 139 -0.01 -22.86 9.84
CA THR A 139 1.04 -22.41 8.93
C THR A 139 2.36 -22.22 9.69
N GLN A 140 3.45 -22.79 9.17
CA GLN A 140 4.79 -22.56 9.70
C GLN A 140 5.12 -21.05 9.71
N PRO A 141 5.93 -20.52 10.62
CA PRO A 141 6.12 -19.07 10.75
C PRO A 141 6.61 -18.34 9.50
N ALA A 142 7.47 -18.97 8.67
CA ALA A 142 7.88 -18.41 7.38
C ALA A 142 6.71 -18.31 6.39
N LEU A 143 5.90 -19.36 6.32
CA LEU A 143 4.68 -19.38 5.51
C LEU A 143 3.60 -18.43 6.07
N LEU A 144 3.67 -18.09 7.37
CA LEU A 144 2.73 -17.20 8.03
C LEU A 144 2.96 -15.74 7.62
N LEU A 145 4.21 -15.33 7.42
CA LEU A 145 4.53 -14.01 6.86
C LEU A 145 3.93 -13.87 5.47
N ASP A 146 4.11 -14.87 4.60
CA ASP A 146 3.54 -14.89 3.25
C ASP A 146 2.00 -14.90 3.28
N ALA A 147 1.39 -15.62 4.21
CA ALA A 147 -0.06 -15.61 4.40
C ALA A 147 -0.58 -14.21 4.77
N PHE A 148 0.10 -13.50 5.67
CA PHE A 148 -0.27 -12.11 5.99
C PHE A 148 -0.07 -11.16 4.80
N ARG A 149 1.06 -11.27 4.09
CA ARG A 149 1.33 -10.46 2.88
C ARG A 149 0.24 -10.69 1.83
N GLN A 150 -0.13 -11.95 1.60
CA GLN A 150 -1.23 -12.30 0.70
C GLN A 150 -2.55 -11.69 1.17
N SER A 151 -2.90 -11.81 2.45
CA SER A 151 -4.12 -11.19 3.01
C SER A 151 -4.11 -9.67 2.90
N CYS A 152 -2.96 -9.01 3.10
CA CYS A 152 -2.81 -7.58 2.90
C CYS A 152 -3.07 -7.16 1.44
N LEU A 153 -2.53 -7.88 0.46
CA LEU A 153 -2.78 -7.63 -0.96
C LEU A 153 -4.25 -7.84 -1.35
N LEU A 154 -4.88 -8.91 -0.85
CA LEU A 154 -6.30 -9.17 -1.10
C LEU A 154 -7.21 -8.13 -0.43
N ALA A 155 -6.86 -7.68 0.78
CA ALA A 155 -7.53 -6.59 1.47
C ALA A 155 -7.41 -5.27 0.69
N PHE A 156 -6.21 -4.95 0.22
CA PHE A 156 -5.95 -3.81 -0.65
C PHE A 156 -6.82 -3.88 -1.90
N TYR A 157 -6.80 -4.98 -2.64
CA TYR A 157 -7.62 -5.17 -3.83
C TYR A 157 -9.12 -4.96 -3.54
N ARG A 158 -9.66 -5.61 -2.49
CA ARG A 158 -11.09 -5.48 -2.12
C ARG A 158 -11.48 -4.05 -1.79
N PHE A 159 -10.62 -3.33 -1.07
CA PHE A 159 -10.88 -1.95 -0.69
C PHE A 159 -10.95 -1.05 -1.92
N HIS A 160 -10.07 -1.26 -2.90
CA HIS A 160 -9.95 -0.40 -4.08
C HIS A 160 -11.03 -0.67 -5.13
N GLN A 161 -11.47 -1.92 -5.30
CA GLN A 161 -12.49 -2.30 -6.29
C GLN A 161 -13.93 -1.98 -5.86
N GLY A 162 -14.14 -1.27 -4.75
CA GLY A 162 -15.46 -0.75 -4.37
C GLY A 162 -16.41 -1.78 -3.76
N HIS A 163 -15.94 -2.95 -3.34
CA HIS A 163 -16.74 -3.96 -2.63
C HIS A 163 -16.94 -3.58 -1.14
N GLY A 164 -17.46 -2.37 -0.87
CA GLY A 164 -17.34 -1.66 0.40
C GLY A 164 -17.76 -2.43 1.66
N GLY A 165 -18.81 -3.26 1.61
CA GLY A 165 -19.20 -4.10 2.75
C GLY A 165 -18.22 -5.25 3.00
N ASP A 166 -17.91 -6.01 1.94
CA ASP A 166 -17.04 -7.19 1.98
C ASP A 166 -15.58 -6.85 2.29
N ALA A 167 -15.13 -5.66 1.92
CA ALA A 167 -13.78 -5.16 2.21
C ALA A 167 -13.59 -4.85 3.69
N TRP A 168 -14.58 -4.18 4.32
CA TRP A 168 -14.53 -3.83 5.74
C TRP A 168 -14.50 -5.06 6.65
N ASP A 169 -15.35 -6.05 6.36
CA ASP A 169 -15.36 -7.31 7.10
C ASP A 169 -14.03 -8.06 6.96
N TYR A 170 -13.48 -8.10 5.76
CA TYR A 170 -12.20 -8.76 5.48
C TYR A 170 -11.05 -8.09 6.24
N ILE A 171 -10.91 -6.77 6.15
CA ILE A 171 -9.89 -6.00 6.85
C ILE A 171 -10.04 -6.16 8.35
N SER A 172 -11.26 -6.11 8.88
CA SER A 172 -11.51 -6.27 10.31
C SER A 172 -11.12 -7.67 10.82
N ARG A 173 -11.36 -8.73 10.03
CA ARG A 173 -10.87 -10.08 10.35
C ARG A 173 -9.35 -10.17 10.33
N LEU A 174 -8.71 -9.60 9.31
CA LEU A 174 -7.25 -9.53 9.19
C LEU A 174 -6.62 -8.82 10.40
N SER A 175 -7.13 -7.64 10.77
CA SER A 175 -6.68 -6.88 11.94
C SER A 175 -6.80 -7.68 13.23
N ARG A 176 -7.93 -8.36 13.46
CA ARG A 176 -8.12 -9.21 14.65
C ARG A 176 -7.20 -10.43 14.69
N LYS A 177 -6.94 -11.06 13.53
CA LYS A 177 -5.95 -12.15 13.43
C LYS A 177 -4.53 -11.66 13.74
N ALA A 178 -4.15 -10.50 13.22
CA ALA A 178 -2.88 -9.85 13.53
C ALA A 178 -2.72 -9.54 15.03
N LEU A 179 -3.77 -9.01 15.68
CA LEU A 179 -3.79 -8.79 17.13
C LEU A 179 -3.63 -10.09 17.92
N ARG A 180 -4.39 -11.14 17.58
CA ARG A 180 -4.31 -12.45 18.22
C ARG A 180 -2.93 -13.09 18.13
N LEU A 181 -2.25 -12.89 17.01
CA LEU A 181 -0.88 -13.35 16.79
C LEU A 181 0.17 -12.35 17.31
N GLY A 182 -0.25 -11.22 17.86
CA GLY A 182 0.68 -10.29 18.50
C GLY A 182 1.49 -9.43 17.53
N LEU A 183 1.07 -9.20 16.29
CA LEU A 183 1.83 -8.32 15.38
C LEU A 183 1.93 -6.86 15.88
N HIS A 184 1.08 -6.48 16.84
CA HIS A 184 1.08 -5.16 17.47
C HIS A 184 2.13 -4.98 18.57
N GLN A 185 2.89 -6.00 18.95
CA GLN A 185 3.92 -5.89 20.00
C GLN A 185 5.22 -6.59 19.59
N LEU A 186 5.62 -6.49 18.32
CA LEU A 186 6.81 -7.18 17.79
C LEU A 186 8.09 -6.80 18.54
N ASP A 187 8.14 -5.61 19.12
CA ASP A 187 9.30 -5.05 19.81
C ASP A 187 9.14 -5.00 21.33
N SER A 188 8.11 -5.65 21.88
CA SER A 188 7.90 -5.74 23.32
C SER A 188 8.87 -6.73 23.97
N THR A 189 9.50 -6.30 25.07
CA THR A 189 10.43 -7.12 25.88
C THR A 189 9.75 -8.22 26.69
N ASP A 190 8.43 -8.10 26.92
CA ASP A 190 7.69 -8.94 27.88
C ASP A 190 7.10 -10.22 27.26
N ARG A 191 7.53 -10.60 26.05
CA ARG A 191 6.88 -11.66 25.27
C ARG A 191 7.32 -13.07 25.63
N TYR A 192 6.32 -13.92 25.85
CA TYR A 192 6.36 -15.36 25.56
C TYR A 192 6.35 -15.51 24.02
N ASN A 193 7.53 -15.66 23.42
CA ASN A 193 7.75 -15.35 22.00
C ASN A 193 7.31 -16.51 21.08
N SER A 194 6.06 -16.53 20.61
CA SER A 194 5.57 -17.51 19.62
C SER A 194 6.32 -17.46 18.28
N PHE A 195 7.08 -16.38 18.03
CA PHE A 195 7.87 -16.13 16.82
C PHE A 195 9.38 -16.05 17.10
N GLY A 196 9.82 -16.48 18.30
CA GLY A 196 11.13 -16.12 18.88
C GLY A 196 12.34 -16.30 17.97
N ASP A 197 12.46 -17.44 17.30
CA ASP A 197 13.62 -17.70 16.43
C ASP A 197 13.53 -16.99 15.07
N ILE A 198 12.33 -16.68 14.58
CA ILE A 198 12.12 -16.04 13.26
C ILE A 198 12.41 -14.54 13.33
N LEU A 199 12.03 -13.90 14.43
CA LEU A 199 12.24 -12.47 14.67
C LEU A 199 13.67 -12.15 15.15
N ALA A 200 14.49 -13.18 15.43
CA ALA A 200 15.89 -12.99 15.80
C ALA A 200 16.73 -12.40 14.65
N ASN A 201 16.32 -12.59 13.39
CA ASN A 201 16.92 -11.91 12.25
C ASN A 201 16.32 -10.49 12.11
N PRO A 202 17.10 -9.41 12.23
CA PRO A 202 16.62 -8.04 12.08
C PRO A 202 15.93 -7.78 10.73
N ALA A 203 16.39 -8.43 9.65
CA ALA A 203 15.77 -8.27 8.34
C ALA A 203 14.34 -8.83 8.29
N ASN A 204 14.11 -9.98 8.95
CA ASN A 204 12.79 -10.59 9.06
C ASN A 204 11.86 -9.75 9.94
N LEU A 205 12.36 -9.27 11.10
CA LEU A 205 11.60 -8.40 11.99
C LEU A 205 11.08 -7.16 11.26
N GLU A 206 11.93 -6.57 10.42
CA GLU A 206 11.55 -5.40 9.63
C GLU A 206 10.39 -5.68 8.66
N GLU A 207 10.43 -6.81 7.95
CA GLU A 207 9.32 -7.20 7.06
C GLU A 207 8.01 -7.41 7.82
N TRP A 208 8.07 -7.95 9.03
CA TRP A 208 6.91 -8.05 9.92
C TRP A 208 6.38 -6.69 10.37
N ARG A 209 7.27 -5.71 10.64
CA ARG A 209 6.86 -4.33 10.95
C ARG A 209 6.13 -3.69 9.78
N TYR A 210 6.63 -3.87 8.55
CA TYR A 210 5.95 -3.39 7.34
C TYR A 210 4.54 -3.98 7.21
N VAL A 211 4.41 -5.31 7.35
CA VAL A 211 3.10 -5.98 7.33
C VAL A 211 2.16 -5.42 8.40
N TRP A 212 2.63 -5.28 9.64
CA TRP A 212 1.84 -4.71 10.74
C TRP A 212 1.34 -3.30 10.40
N TRP A 213 2.22 -2.42 9.92
CA TRP A 213 1.85 -1.05 9.61
C TRP A 213 0.96 -0.93 8.37
N CYS A 214 1.09 -1.82 7.38
CA CYS A 214 0.12 -1.95 6.30
C CYS A 214 -1.27 -2.33 6.82
N ILE A 215 -1.36 -3.29 7.76
CA ILE A 215 -2.64 -3.65 8.41
C ILE A 215 -3.22 -2.46 9.18
N TYR A 216 -2.37 -1.69 9.88
CA TYR A 216 -2.80 -0.47 10.57
C TYR A 216 -3.38 0.57 9.60
N CYS A 217 -2.73 0.80 8.47
CA CYS A 217 -3.24 1.71 7.43
C CYS A 217 -4.58 1.20 6.83
N LEU A 218 -4.67 -0.09 6.49
CA LEU A 218 -5.91 -0.69 5.96
C LEU A 218 -7.08 -0.57 6.96
N ASP A 219 -6.86 -0.91 8.24
CA ASP A 219 -7.84 -0.72 9.32
C ASP A 219 -8.29 0.74 9.42
N SER A 220 -7.35 1.67 9.29
CA SER A 220 -7.64 3.11 9.31
C SER A 220 -8.60 3.50 8.20
N TYR A 221 -8.22 3.24 6.94
CA TYR A 221 -9.02 3.67 5.79
C TYR A 221 -10.40 3.02 5.76
N SER A 222 -10.45 1.74 6.08
CA SER A 222 -11.71 1.01 6.11
C SER A 222 -12.69 1.57 7.14
N ASN A 223 -12.24 1.86 8.36
CA ASN A 223 -13.12 2.38 9.41
C ASN A 223 -13.41 3.89 9.27
N ILE A 224 -12.49 4.67 8.67
CA ILE A 224 -12.77 6.07 8.28
C ILE A 224 -13.90 6.10 7.25
N THR A 225 -13.81 5.28 6.20
CA THR A 225 -14.81 5.27 5.12
C THR A 225 -16.15 4.68 5.56
N ALA A 226 -16.15 3.66 6.41
CA ALA A 226 -17.36 3.10 7.00
C ALA A 226 -17.95 3.93 8.15
N ALA A 227 -17.23 4.97 8.62
CA ALA A 227 -17.57 5.73 9.81
C ALA A 227 -17.81 4.86 11.06
N THR A 228 -17.00 3.82 11.24
CA THR A 228 -17.08 2.83 12.33
C THR A 228 -15.88 2.92 13.28
N PRO A 229 -15.99 2.47 14.54
CA PRO A 229 -14.85 2.40 15.46
C PRO A 229 -13.70 1.58 14.87
N PHE A 230 -12.48 2.01 15.13
CA PHE A 230 -11.29 1.30 14.68
C PHE A 230 -11.09 0.01 15.47
N VAL A 231 -10.57 -1.04 14.82
CA VAL A 231 -10.25 -2.30 15.51
C VAL A 231 -8.96 -2.17 16.32
N LEU A 232 -8.01 -1.37 15.83
CA LEU A 232 -6.69 -1.24 16.43
C LEU A 232 -6.61 -0.03 17.37
N GLU A 233 -6.26 -0.28 18.63
CA GLU A 233 -6.06 0.74 19.66
C GLU A 233 -4.59 1.16 19.75
N LYS A 234 -4.31 2.47 19.69
CA LYS A 234 -2.95 3.02 19.63
C LYS A 234 -2.15 2.71 20.90
N GLU A 235 -2.84 2.67 22.04
CA GLU A 235 -2.31 2.44 23.38
C GLU A 235 -1.67 1.05 23.52
N SER A 236 -2.14 0.08 22.72
CA SER A 236 -1.66 -1.31 22.76
C SER A 236 -0.43 -1.55 21.89
N ILE A 237 -0.04 -0.61 21.03
CA ILE A 237 0.99 -0.81 20.01
C ILE A 237 2.38 -0.67 20.64
N GLN A 238 3.13 -1.77 20.60
CA GLN A 238 4.54 -1.90 20.97
C GLN A 238 5.33 -2.49 19.79
N THR A 239 4.94 -2.13 18.57
CA THR A 239 5.70 -2.38 17.35
C THR A 239 6.30 -1.06 16.90
N ALA A 240 7.61 -1.03 16.69
CA ALA A 240 8.33 0.14 16.27
C ALA A 240 7.99 0.52 14.83
N LEU A 241 8.16 1.80 14.49
CA LEU A 241 8.20 2.29 13.13
C LEU A 241 9.33 1.60 12.34
N VAL A 242 9.20 1.59 11.01
CA VAL A 242 10.21 0.96 10.16
C VAL A 242 11.50 1.77 10.19
N ALA A 243 12.63 1.09 10.27
CA ALA A 243 13.97 1.66 10.33
C ALA A 243 14.71 1.61 8.99
N THR A 244 14.45 0.60 8.16
CA THR A 244 15.15 0.37 6.88
C THR A 244 14.18 0.20 5.73
N SER A 245 14.56 0.66 4.54
CA SER A 245 13.78 0.45 3.32
C SER A 245 13.66 -1.04 2.94
N LEU A 246 12.57 -1.37 2.25
CA LEU A 246 12.44 -2.64 1.51
C LEU A 246 13.08 -2.58 0.11
N GLU A 247 13.50 -1.38 -0.34
CA GLU A 247 14.24 -1.18 -1.59
C GLU A 247 15.75 -1.21 -1.32
N GLY A 248 16.43 -2.31 -1.67
CA GLY A 248 17.88 -2.39 -1.73
C GLY A 248 18.65 -2.49 -0.40
N SER A 249 19.82 -3.12 -0.48
CA SER A 249 20.73 -3.41 0.65
C SER A 249 21.52 -2.18 1.18
N SER A 250 21.24 -0.96 0.72
CA SER A 250 22.14 0.20 0.90
C SER A 250 21.82 1.11 2.08
N ASP A 251 20.86 0.78 2.94
CA ASP A 251 20.69 1.43 4.26
C ASP A 251 21.81 0.98 5.23
N SER A 252 23.04 1.31 4.85
CA SER A 252 24.29 1.14 5.59
C SER A 252 24.41 2.14 6.75
N ARG A 253 23.30 2.40 7.43
CA ARG A 253 23.28 2.99 8.78
C ARG A 253 22.74 1.98 9.77
N VAL A 254 23.34 0.78 9.77
CA VAL A 254 23.30 -0.15 10.91
C VAL A 254 24.18 0.42 12.03
N GLY A 255 23.84 1.62 12.50
CA GLY A 255 24.20 2.09 13.81
C GLY A 255 22.99 1.85 14.69
N SER A 256 23.19 1.29 15.89
CA SER A 256 22.21 1.10 16.96
C SER A 256 21.34 2.34 17.17
N ARG A 257 20.31 2.51 16.35
CA ARG A 257 19.27 3.52 16.53
C ARG A 257 18.19 2.85 17.35
N GLU A 258 17.92 3.40 18.52
CA GLU A 258 16.85 2.91 19.37
C GLU A 258 15.54 2.81 18.58
N PRO A 259 14.74 1.75 18.79
CA PRO A 259 13.48 1.57 18.08
C PRO A 259 12.59 2.79 18.34
N GLN A 260 12.13 3.42 17.27
CA GLN A 260 11.25 4.58 17.35
C GLN A 260 9.81 4.10 17.29
N PHE A 261 9.00 4.44 18.30
CA PHE A 261 7.60 4.04 18.36
C PHE A 261 6.67 5.16 17.93
N LEU A 262 5.50 4.81 17.41
CA LEU A 262 4.42 5.77 17.17
C LEU A 262 3.87 6.29 18.51
N PRO A 263 3.89 7.60 18.77
CA PRO A 263 3.32 8.16 19.98
C PRO A 263 1.81 7.90 20.05
N THR A 264 1.35 7.43 21.20
CA THR A 264 -0.08 7.26 21.48
C THR A 264 -0.83 8.60 21.44
N ASP A 265 -0.22 9.64 22.02
CA ASP A 265 -0.77 10.99 22.06
C ASP A 265 -0.38 11.79 20.81
N THR A 266 -1.41 12.29 20.11
CA THR A 266 -1.24 13.10 18.89
C THR A 266 -0.41 14.36 19.11
N LYS A 267 -0.34 14.90 20.34
CA LYS A 267 0.49 16.08 20.67
C LYS A 267 1.98 15.87 20.40
N ASN A 268 2.44 14.61 20.36
CA ASN A 268 3.85 14.27 20.21
C ASN A 268 4.22 13.89 18.77
N LEU A 269 3.25 13.77 17.86
CA LEU A 269 3.49 13.33 16.48
C LEU A 269 4.40 14.28 15.69
N TRP A 270 4.39 15.58 16.02
CA TRP A 270 5.25 16.57 15.36
C TRP A 270 6.74 16.24 15.43
N ARG A 271 7.20 15.54 16.47
CA ARG A 271 8.63 15.17 16.60
C ARG A 271 9.04 14.19 15.50
N ILE A 272 8.19 13.20 15.25
CA ILE A 272 8.41 12.21 14.20
C ILE A 272 8.24 12.87 12.84
N SER A 273 7.25 13.75 12.68
CA SER A 273 7.06 14.51 11.45
C SER A 273 8.26 15.39 11.09
N ALA A 274 8.84 16.09 12.07
CA ALA A 274 10.04 16.90 11.87
C ALA A 274 11.22 16.06 11.38
N GLU A 275 11.42 14.90 12.01
CA GLU A 275 12.51 14.01 11.66
C GLU A 275 12.33 13.36 10.29
N MET A 276 11.18 12.72 10.07
CA MET A 276 10.92 11.96 8.85
C MET A 276 10.71 12.89 7.64
N GLY A 277 10.15 14.08 7.84
CA GLY A 277 9.94 15.07 6.78
C GLY A 277 11.25 15.65 6.21
N CYS A 278 12.35 15.57 6.96
CA CYS A 278 13.68 15.98 6.49
C CYS A 278 14.41 14.87 5.70
N LEU A 279 13.95 13.63 5.79
CA LEU A 279 14.57 12.47 5.14
C LEU A 279 13.87 12.16 3.81
N SER A 280 14.66 11.90 2.77
CA SER A 280 14.17 11.48 1.46
C SER A 280 14.48 10.00 1.23
N THR A 281 13.87 9.13 2.05
CA THR A 281 14.04 7.67 1.98
C THR A 281 12.67 6.99 1.91
N PRO A 282 12.53 5.82 1.27
CA PRO A 282 11.24 5.12 1.23
C PRO A 282 10.68 4.81 2.63
N ALA A 283 11.55 4.42 3.58
CA ALA A 283 11.16 4.19 4.97
C ALA A 283 10.63 5.46 5.66
N SER A 284 11.25 6.63 5.43
CA SER A 284 10.76 7.89 6.00
C SER A 284 9.41 8.31 5.42
N TYR A 285 9.17 8.10 4.12
CA TYR A 285 7.86 8.33 3.52
C TYR A 285 6.78 7.39 4.08
N PHE A 286 7.09 6.10 4.25
CA PHE A 286 6.15 5.16 4.87
C PHE A 286 5.86 5.50 6.34
N ASN A 287 6.87 5.93 7.11
CA ASN A 287 6.67 6.43 8.46
C ASN A 287 5.82 7.71 8.50
N MET A 288 6.04 8.65 7.56
CA MET A 288 5.18 9.82 7.40
C MET A 288 3.74 9.44 7.04
N HIS A 289 3.56 8.41 6.23
CA HIS A 289 2.24 7.85 5.90
C HIS A 289 1.55 7.34 7.17
N ILE A 290 2.24 6.57 8.02
CA ILE A 290 1.71 6.08 9.31
C ILE A 290 1.32 7.26 10.22
N VAL A 291 2.16 8.28 10.33
CA VAL A 291 1.89 9.47 11.16
C VAL A 291 0.68 10.24 10.67
N THR A 292 0.60 10.53 9.37
CA THR A 292 -0.51 11.28 8.79
C THR A 292 -1.82 10.49 8.80
N THR A 293 -1.77 9.17 8.59
CA THR A 293 -2.90 8.27 8.82
C THR A 293 -3.36 8.30 10.27
N SER A 294 -2.45 8.38 11.24
CA SER A 294 -2.80 8.45 12.66
C SER A 294 -3.50 9.75 13.06
N LEU A 295 -3.16 10.87 12.40
CA LEU A 295 -3.88 12.14 12.52
C LEU A 295 -5.26 12.05 11.87
N LEU A 296 -5.34 11.44 10.68
CA LEU A 296 -6.61 11.25 9.98
C LEU A 296 -7.59 10.35 10.76
N ARG A 297 -7.09 9.28 11.42
CA ARG A 297 -7.89 8.45 12.34
C ARG A 297 -8.50 9.29 13.47
N GLU A 298 -7.70 10.15 14.09
CA GLU A 298 -8.15 11.01 15.18
C GLU A 298 -9.19 12.02 14.70
N ALA A 299 -8.95 12.65 13.55
CA ALA A 299 -9.89 13.55 12.91
C ALA A 299 -11.24 12.88 12.62
N ALA A 300 -11.21 11.68 12.03
CA ALA A 300 -12.41 10.92 11.70
C ALA A 300 -13.16 10.45 12.97
N ALA A 301 -12.44 10.08 14.03
CA ALA A 301 -13.04 9.74 15.32
C ALA A 301 -13.78 10.94 15.93
N ILE A 302 -13.14 12.11 15.99
CA ILE A 302 -13.73 13.35 16.49
C ILE A 302 -14.96 13.71 15.65
N PHE A 303 -14.84 13.69 14.33
CA PHE A 303 -15.93 13.98 13.40
C PHE A 303 -17.14 13.06 13.61
N ARG A 304 -16.91 11.74 13.64
CA ARG A 304 -17.97 10.75 13.87
C ARG A 304 -18.65 10.96 15.22
N LEU A 305 -17.86 11.07 16.31
CA LEU A 305 -18.40 11.20 17.65
C LEU A 305 -19.18 12.50 17.82
N ARG A 306 -18.69 13.61 17.26
CA ARG A 306 -19.43 14.89 17.26
C ARG A 306 -20.74 14.78 16.51
N ARG A 307 -20.78 14.06 15.37
CA ARG A 307 -22.01 13.83 14.61
C ARG A 307 -23.02 12.96 15.37
N GLN A 308 -22.55 11.96 16.13
CA GLN A 308 -23.40 11.02 16.84
C GLN A 308 -23.90 11.56 18.19
N ASN A 309 -23.02 12.23 18.94
CA ASN A 309 -23.32 12.74 20.27
C ASN A 309 -22.44 13.98 20.59
N PRO A 310 -22.83 15.19 20.15
CA PRO A 310 -22.09 16.41 20.42
C PRO A 310 -21.96 16.67 21.94
N SER A 311 -20.74 16.98 22.41
CA SER A 311 -20.49 17.35 23.81
C SER A 311 -19.39 18.41 23.91
N GLU A 312 -19.32 19.10 25.06
CA GLU A 312 -18.27 20.08 25.34
C GLU A 312 -16.87 19.45 25.31
N ALA A 313 -16.71 18.29 25.93
CA ALA A 313 -15.46 17.53 25.90
C ALA A 313 -14.98 17.21 24.47
N LEU A 314 -15.90 16.95 23.53
CA LEU A 314 -15.54 16.73 22.12
C LEU A 314 -15.17 18.04 21.40
N ARG A 315 -15.72 19.19 21.80
CA ARG A 315 -15.28 20.51 21.29
C ARG A 315 -13.87 20.83 21.77
N ASP A 316 -13.56 20.55 23.03
CA ASP A 316 -12.23 20.74 23.58
C ASP A 316 -11.21 19.82 22.89
N ARG A 317 -11.57 18.53 22.73
CA ARG A 317 -10.75 17.56 21.98
C ARG A 317 -10.51 18.00 20.53
N GLN A 318 -11.52 18.54 19.85
CA GLN A 318 -11.39 19.10 18.51
C GLN A 318 -10.44 20.31 18.49
N SER A 319 -10.55 21.21 19.48
CA SER A 319 -9.66 22.37 19.59
C SER A 319 -8.20 21.94 19.80
N GLN A 320 -7.95 21.02 20.74
CA GLN A 320 -6.62 20.46 20.98
C GLN A 320 -6.06 19.75 19.74
N PHE A 321 -6.90 18.98 19.05
CA PHE A 321 -6.49 18.31 17.81
C PHE A 321 -6.06 19.31 16.72
N ARG A 322 -6.73 20.46 16.60
CA ARG A 322 -6.32 21.52 15.66
C ARG A 322 -4.92 22.07 15.99
N ASP A 323 -4.62 22.24 17.26
CA ASP A 323 -3.29 22.68 17.70
C ASP A 323 -2.23 21.61 17.40
N HIS A 324 -2.54 20.34 17.67
CA HIS A 324 -1.64 19.22 17.36
C HIS A 324 -1.38 19.08 15.85
N LEU A 325 -2.43 19.18 15.02
CA LEU A 325 -2.32 19.18 13.57
C LEU A 325 -1.47 20.35 13.07
N SER A 326 -1.65 21.54 13.65
CA SER A 326 -0.85 22.71 13.31
C SER A 326 0.62 22.54 13.69
N ALA A 327 0.90 21.96 14.85
CA ALA A 327 2.27 21.64 15.28
C ALA A 327 2.96 20.66 14.30
N VAL A 328 2.25 19.64 13.83
CA VAL A 328 2.77 18.72 12.80
C VAL A 328 3.07 19.46 11.50
N VAL A 329 2.14 20.26 10.98
CA VAL A 329 2.35 21.01 9.73
C VAL A 329 3.53 21.99 9.85
N LEU A 330 3.65 22.70 10.97
CA LEU A 330 4.74 23.64 11.23
C LEU A 330 6.09 22.96 11.42
N SER A 331 6.10 21.69 11.83
CA SER A 331 7.32 20.91 11.99
C SER A 331 7.90 20.40 10.66
N LEU A 332 7.07 20.33 9.61
CA LEU A 332 7.46 19.84 8.31
C LEU A 332 8.24 20.89 7.52
N PRO A 333 9.27 20.49 6.77
CA PRO A 333 10.05 21.44 6.00
C PRO A 333 9.23 21.95 4.81
N PRO A 334 9.46 23.21 4.35
CA PRO A 334 8.64 23.82 3.30
C PRO A 334 8.54 23.01 2.01
N GLN A 335 9.62 22.30 1.63
CA GLN A 335 9.62 21.43 0.46
C GLN A 335 8.67 20.24 0.60
N PHE A 336 8.45 19.72 1.81
CA PHE A 336 7.53 18.63 2.03
C PHE A 336 6.08 19.06 1.75
N LEU A 337 5.75 20.31 2.11
CA LEU A 337 4.43 20.91 1.97
C LEU A 337 4.10 21.38 0.54
N ARG A 338 5.03 21.30 -0.41
CA ARG A 338 4.80 21.76 -1.79
C ARG A 338 3.97 20.75 -2.57
N GLU A 339 2.81 21.13 -3.06
CA GLU A 339 1.96 20.22 -3.86
C GLU A 339 2.61 19.79 -5.18
N ALA A 340 3.48 20.60 -5.77
CA ALA A 340 4.17 20.27 -7.01
C ALA A 340 5.33 19.29 -6.79
N ARG A 341 5.62 18.47 -7.82
CA ARG A 341 6.84 17.65 -7.89
C ARG A 341 8.08 18.53 -7.94
N ASN A 342 9.09 18.21 -7.12
CA ASN A 342 10.31 18.98 -7.05
C ASN A 342 11.31 18.56 -8.13
N ALA A 343 11.25 19.24 -9.28
CA ALA A 343 12.18 19.00 -10.40
C ALA A 343 13.64 19.36 -10.05
N PHE A 344 13.87 20.33 -9.15
CA PHE A 344 15.22 20.78 -8.80
C PHE A 344 16.00 19.75 -7.97
N THR A 345 15.31 18.94 -7.17
CA THR A 345 15.91 17.83 -6.42
C THR A 345 15.82 16.50 -7.15
N ASN A 346 15.36 16.50 -8.41
CA ASN A 346 15.07 15.30 -9.18
C ASN A 346 14.18 14.31 -8.40
N GLU A 347 13.17 14.81 -7.69
CA GLU A 347 12.23 13.98 -6.91
C GLU A 347 11.60 12.93 -7.84
N SER A 348 11.63 11.64 -7.46
CA SER A 348 11.04 10.60 -8.29
C SER A 348 9.51 10.74 -8.33
N SER A 349 8.85 10.12 -9.32
CA SER A 349 7.38 10.12 -9.36
C SER A 349 6.77 9.41 -8.15
N LEU A 350 7.47 8.41 -7.63
CA LEU A 350 7.06 7.63 -6.47
C LEU A 350 7.19 8.47 -5.20
N ASP A 351 8.35 9.06 -4.93
CA ASP A 351 8.57 9.93 -3.77
C ASP A 351 7.55 11.07 -3.72
N HIS A 352 7.30 11.67 -4.89
CA HIS A 352 6.27 12.69 -5.05
C HIS A 352 4.88 12.17 -4.68
N HIS A 353 4.51 10.98 -5.15
CA HIS A 353 3.23 10.34 -4.83
C HIS A 353 3.07 10.09 -3.33
N ALA A 354 4.04 9.45 -2.64
CA ALA A 354 3.89 9.19 -1.20
C ALA A 354 3.81 10.47 -0.38
N ARG A 355 4.59 11.48 -0.77
CA ARG A 355 4.49 12.80 -0.14
C ARG A 355 3.12 13.42 -0.37
N LEU A 356 2.58 13.37 -1.58
CA LEU A 356 1.26 13.88 -1.91
C LEU A 356 0.16 13.18 -1.11
N VAL A 357 0.22 11.85 -0.96
CA VAL A 357 -0.69 11.07 -0.11
C VAL A 357 -0.68 11.58 1.34
N CYS A 358 0.52 11.83 1.89
CA CYS A 358 0.66 12.41 3.24
C CYS A 358 0.01 13.80 3.34
N LEU A 359 0.18 14.65 2.33
CA LEU A 359 -0.48 15.96 2.28
C LEU A 359 -2.00 15.83 2.23
N LEU A 360 -2.52 14.91 1.41
CA LEU A 360 -3.95 14.64 1.30
C LEU A 360 -4.54 14.20 2.64
N HIS A 361 -3.85 13.36 3.41
CA HIS A 361 -4.29 13.03 4.78
C HIS A 361 -4.36 14.26 5.69
N LEU A 362 -3.35 15.14 5.66
CA LEU A 362 -3.33 16.36 6.47
C LEU A 362 -4.47 17.30 6.11
N HIS A 363 -4.74 17.47 4.80
CA HIS A 363 -5.85 18.27 4.30
C HIS A 363 -7.21 17.65 4.65
N ALA A 364 -7.37 16.34 4.49
CA ALA A 364 -8.59 15.63 4.86
C ALA A 364 -8.85 15.69 6.37
N ALA A 365 -7.82 15.53 7.20
CA ALA A 365 -7.91 15.66 8.64
C ALA A 365 -8.34 17.08 9.06
N ARG A 366 -7.83 18.10 8.39
CA ARG A 366 -8.27 19.49 8.58
C ARG A 366 -9.73 19.66 8.20
N LEU A 367 -10.11 19.20 7.01
CA LEU A 367 -11.48 19.32 6.47
C LEU A 367 -12.52 18.67 7.39
N LEU A 368 -12.27 17.43 7.84
CA LEU A 368 -13.15 16.73 8.78
C LEU A 368 -13.34 17.49 10.10
N ASN A 369 -12.36 18.28 10.52
CA ASN A 369 -12.45 19.07 11.75
C ASN A 369 -12.95 20.51 11.53
N THR A 370 -13.10 20.97 10.29
CA THR A 370 -13.72 22.27 10.00
C THR A 370 -15.19 22.16 9.69
N ILE A 371 -15.66 20.99 9.22
CA ILE A 371 -17.08 20.77 8.94
C ILE A 371 -17.89 20.91 10.25
N THR A 372 -18.87 21.80 10.20
CA THR A 372 -19.89 21.99 11.24
C THR A 372 -21.17 21.30 10.79
N PHE A 373 -21.85 20.64 11.73
CA PHE A 373 -23.18 20.12 11.52
C PHE A 373 -24.14 21.08 12.20
N ASP A 374 -25.03 21.71 11.42
CA ASP A 374 -26.19 22.37 12.01
C ASP A 374 -27.32 21.36 12.09
N MET A 375 -27.82 21.10 13.30
CA MET A 375 -28.93 20.17 13.51
C MET A 375 -30.26 20.79 13.07
N SER A 376 -30.31 22.09 12.75
CA SER A 376 -31.51 22.72 12.19
C SER A 376 -31.76 22.34 10.73
N ASP A 377 -30.71 22.04 9.95
CA ASP A 377 -30.84 21.71 8.52
C ASP A 377 -31.64 20.41 8.30
N ASP A 378 -31.52 19.41 9.18
CA ASP A 378 -32.26 18.15 9.06
C ASP A 378 -33.78 18.30 9.33
N SER A 379 -34.19 19.39 9.98
CA SER A 379 -35.61 19.70 10.23
C SER A 379 -36.33 20.22 8.99
N GLU A 380 -35.61 20.86 8.05
CA GLU A 380 -36.20 21.33 6.79
C GLU A 380 -36.51 20.18 5.82
N TRP A 381 -35.79 19.05 5.91
CA TRP A 381 -35.99 17.88 5.05
C TRP A 381 -36.98 16.85 5.62
N THR A 382 -37.38 16.96 6.89
CA THR A 382 -38.31 16.01 7.54
C THR A 382 -39.75 16.51 7.60
N THR A 383 -40.03 17.71 7.06
CA THR A 383 -41.38 18.30 6.97
C THR A 383 -42.00 18.29 5.57
N ALA A 384 -41.62 17.35 4.69
CA ALA A 384 -42.24 17.16 3.37
C ALA A 384 -43.15 15.92 3.32
#